data_AF-W2GLX6-F1
#
_entry.id   AF-W2GLX6-F1
#
_cell.length_a   1.000
_cell.length_b   1.000
_cell.length_c   1.000
_cell.angle_alpha   90.00
_cell.angle_beta   90.00
_cell.angle_gamma   90.00
#
_symmetry.space_group_name_H-M   'P 1'
#
loop_
_entity.id
_entity.type
_entity.pdbx_description
1 polymer ?
#
loop_
_entity_poly.entity_id
_entity_poly.type
_entity_poly.pdbx_seq_one_letter_code
_entity_poly.pdbx_strand_id
1 'polypeptide(L)'
;MLSVLVGKTQMTEFPEGLLQPLPASLLSVQFSETNLTKLPDDLYMRWHAMAMIAFENGDLTEIPYQMFFSPVYTLSFAGNKIETLPTLAMMPPGMIIPELNLENNPLRELPAALMAPDPFVMSINAQNTSLSAMPAWIKTNTKVVWAYDTPFCATPVTDPTLAYQVMCSERPMNQKACFPMCLLRTLYRIENTA
;
A
#
# COMPACT_ATOMS: atom_id res chain seq x y z
N MET A 1 -6.64 -17.58 -11.89
CA MET A 1 -5.92 -16.33 -11.59
C MET A 1 -4.44 -16.64 -11.61
N LEU A 2 -3.67 -16.12 -12.57
CA LEU A 2 -2.22 -16.27 -12.53
C LEU A 2 -1.65 -15.19 -11.60
N SER A 3 -0.74 -15.58 -10.72
CA SER A 3 -0.11 -14.69 -9.76
C SER A 3 1.31 -15.13 -9.52
N VAL A 4 2.22 -14.17 -9.42
CA VAL A 4 3.59 -14.42 -8.99
C VAL A 4 3.68 -14.00 -7.53
N LEU A 5 4.27 -14.89 -6.75
CA LEU A 5 4.55 -14.65 -5.36
C LEU A 5 6.00 -14.94 -5.08
N VAL A 6 6.66 -14.01 -4.39
CA VAL A 6 7.97 -14.20 -3.79
C VAL A 6 7.86 -13.96 -2.30
N GLY A 7 8.08 -15.00 -1.51
CA GLY A 7 7.85 -15.00 -0.07
C GLY A 7 9.08 -15.45 0.70
N LYS A 8 9.34 -14.88 1.88
CA LYS A 8 10.34 -15.40 2.85
C LYS A 8 11.72 -15.62 2.22
N THR A 9 12.20 -14.64 1.47
CA THR A 9 13.44 -14.77 0.67
C THR A 9 14.40 -13.63 0.97
N GLN A 10 15.67 -13.97 1.16
CA GLN A 10 16.79 -13.01 1.21
C GLN A 10 17.31 -12.78 -0.20
N MET A 11 16.99 -11.63 -0.77
CA MET A 11 17.31 -11.21 -2.12
C MET A 11 18.60 -10.39 -2.13
N THR A 12 19.49 -10.71 -3.05
CA THR A 12 20.63 -9.85 -3.40
C THR A 12 20.24 -8.78 -4.42
N GLU A 13 19.23 -9.08 -5.23
CA GLU A 13 18.72 -8.22 -6.30
C GLU A 13 17.24 -8.50 -6.56
N PHE A 14 16.59 -7.59 -7.29
CA PHE A 14 15.21 -7.79 -7.74
C PHE A 14 15.16 -8.90 -8.82
N PRO A 15 14.18 -9.82 -8.81
CA PRO A 15 14.14 -10.92 -9.78
C PRO A 15 14.14 -10.43 -11.23
N GLU A 16 15.15 -10.82 -12.02
CA GLU A 16 15.32 -10.40 -13.42
C GLU A 16 14.08 -10.70 -14.27
N GLY A 17 13.43 -11.84 -14.04
CA GLY A 17 12.20 -12.23 -14.72
C GLY A 17 11.00 -11.31 -14.46
N LEU A 18 11.08 -10.43 -13.45
CA LEU A 18 10.10 -9.40 -13.14
C LEU A 18 10.54 -7.99 -13.59
N LEU A 19 11.76 -7.85 -14.13
CA LEU A 19 12.30 -6.63 -14.75
C LEU A 19 12.01 -6.57 -16.25
N GLN A 20 10.93 -7.18 -16.71
CA GLN A 20 10.54 -7.28 -18.12
C GLN A 20 9.01 -7.19 -18.26
N PRO A 21 8.48 -6.97 -19.48
CA PRO A 21 7.05 -7.09 -19.73
C PRO A 21 6.52 -8.44 -19.28
N LEU A 22 5.45 -8.42 -18.47
CA LEU A 22 4.86 -9.64 -17.91
C LEU A 22 3.76 -10.19 -18.82
N PRO A 23 3.46 -11.51 -18.77
CA PRO A 23 2.35 -12.08 -19.53
C PRO A 23 1.03 -11.39 -19.17
N ALA A 24 0.24 -10.98 -20.16
CA ALA A 24 -1.03 -10.27 -19.96
C ALA A 24 -2.06 -11.03 -19.09
N SER A 25 -1.89 -12.33 -18.92
CA SER A 25 -2.72 -13.17 -18.04
C SER A 25 -2.37 -13.06 -16.56
N LEU A 26 -1.23 -12.46 -16.22
CA LEU A 26 -0.81 -12.25 -14.84
C LEU A 26 -1.66 -11.15 -14.20
N LEU A 27 -2.26 -11.46 -13.05
CA LEU A 27 -3.19 -10.55 -12.37
C LEU A 27 -2.62 -9.96 -11.08
N SER A 28 -1.58 -10.58 -10.51
CA SER A 28 -0.90 -10.02 -9.35
C SER A 28 0.58 -10.39 -9.25
N VAL A 29 1.34 -9.47 -8.68
CA VAL A 29 2.73 -9.66 -8.25
C VAL A 29 2.81 -9.29 -6.78
N GLN A 30 3.31 -10.22 -5.97
CA GLN A 30 3.35 -10.08 -4.52
C GLN A 30 4.73 -10.46 -4.00
N PHE A 31 5.31 -9.59 -3.20
CA PHE A 31 6.51 -9.83 -2.42
C PHE A 31 6.12 -9.80 -0.95
N SER A 32 6.51 -10.79 -0.17
CA SER A 32 6.30 -10.73 1.27
C SER A 32 7.43 -11.35 2.08
N GLU A 33 7.77 -10.74 3.23
CA GLU A 33 8.88 -11.22 4.07
C GLU A 33 10.18 -11.29 3.26
N THR A 34 10.49 -10.19 2.57
CA THR A 34 11.72 -10.01 1.80
C THR A 34 12.53 -8.87 2.39
N ASN A 35 13.84 -8.89 2.19
CA ASN A 35 14.79 -7.87 2.62
C ASN A 35 14.92 -6.68 1.64
N LEU A 36 13.94 -6.46 0.75
CA LEU A 36 13.95 -5.33 -0.15
C LEU A 36 13.82 -4.03 0.63
N THR A 37 14.82 -3.15 0.52
CA THR A 37 14.79 -1.80 1.12
C THR A 37 14.39 -0.71 0.11
N LYS A 38 14.50 -1.02 -1.19
CA LYS A 38 14.15 -0.14 -2.31
C LYS A 38 13.50 -0.96 -3.43
N LEU A 39 12.69 -0.31 -4.26
CA LEU A 39 12.05 -0.90 -5.44
C LEU A 39 12.61 -0.28 -6.73
N PRO A 40 12.68 -1.03 -7.83
CA PRO A 40 12.96 -0.45 -9.15
C PRO A 40 11.90 0.60 -9.49
N ASP A 41 12.33 1.70 -10.08
CA ASP A 41 11.49 2.87 -10.34
C ASP A 41 10.81 2.84 -11.72
N ASP A 42 11.05 1.79 -12.50
CA ASP A 42 10.57 1.60 -13.86
C ASP A 42 9.53 0.46 -14.01
N LEU A 43 9.13 -0.17 -12.90
CA LEU A 43 8.18 -1.29 -12.91
C LEU A 43 6.85 -0.92 -13.58
N TYR A 44 6.36 0.30 -13.38
CA TYR A 44 5.12 0.79 -14.00
C TYR A 44 5.18 0.84 -15.54
N MET A 45 6.39 0.90 -16.13
CA MET A 45 6.57 0.87 -17.59
C MET A 45 6.59 -0.57 -18.14
N ARG A 46 6.83 -1.54 -17.27
CA ARG A 46 6.99 -2.96 -17.63
C ARG A 46 5.73 -3.77 -17.32
N TRP A 47 5.04 -3.41 -16.25
CA TRP A 47 3.89 -4.15 -15.75
C TRP A 47 2.58 -3.57 -16.30
N HIS A 48 1.74 -4.45 -16.86
CA HIS A 48 0.41 -4.07 -17.35
C HIS A 48 -0.58 -3.88 -16.20
N ALA A 49 -1.82 -3.51 -16.54
CA ALA A 49 -2.87 -3.33 -15.55
C ALA A 49 -3.13 -4.60 -14.75
N MET A 50 -2.99 -4.51 -13.42
CA MET A 50 -3.10 -5.66 -12.52
C MET A 50 -4.17 -5.45 -11.45
N ALA A 51 -4.70 -6.55 -10.93
CA ALA A 51 -5.58 -6.49 -9.78
C ALA A 51 -4.81 -6.10 -8.51
N MET A 52 -3.54 -6.49 -8.41
CA MET A 52 -2.75 -6.26 -7.21
C MET A 52 -1.25 -6.20 -7.47
N ILE A 53 -0.62 -5.22 -6.83
CA ILE A 53 0.83 -5.14 -6.63
C ILE A 53 1.05 -5.00 -5.14
N ALA A 54 1.88 -5.86 -4.55
CA ALA A 54 2.18 -5.78 -3.12
C ALA A 54 3.62 -6.08 -2.78
N PHE A 55 4.12 -5.31 -1.82
CA PHE A 55 5.40 -5.51 -1.16
C PHE A 55 5.16 -5.41 0.34
N GLU A 56 4.88 -6.54 1.00
CA GLU A 56 4.36 -6.55 2.38
C GLU A 56 5.29 -7.23 3.38
N ASN A 57 5.26 -6.81 4.64
CA ASN A 57 6.02 -7.46 5.73
C ASN A 57 7.53 -7.52 5.44
N GLY A 58 8.10 -6.47 4.84
CA GLY A 58 9.51 -6.41 4.45
C GLY A 58 10.25 -5.24 5.11
N ASP A 59 11.36 -4.84 4.49
CA ASP A 59 12.26 -3.82 5.00
C ASP A 59 12.20 -2.48 4.24
N LEU A 60 11.14 -2.24 3.47
CA LEU A 60 11.02 -1.01 2.68
C LEU A 60 10.94 0.22 3.61
N THR A 61 11.78 1.21 3.34
CA THR A 61 11.76 2.51 4.03
C THR A 61 11.24 3.62 3.14
N GLU A 62 11.28 3.44 1.82
CA GLU A 62 10.87 4.40 0.81
C GLU A 62 10.11 3.71 -0.33
N ILE A 63 9.18 4.45 -0.95
CA ILE A 63 8.46 4.01 -2.15
C ILE A 63 8.81 4.96 -3.28
N PRO A 64 9.37 4.50 -4.41
CA PRO A 64 9.60 5.36 -5.57
C PRO A 64 8.27 5.95 -6.04
N TYR A 65 8.23 7.24 -6.34
CA TYR A 65 6.98 7.92 -6.72
C TYR A 65 6.33 7.31 -7.96
N GLN A 66 7.14 6.76 -8.85
CA GLN A 66 6.74 6.06 -10.06
C GLN A 66 5.86 4.84 -9.77
N MET A 67 5.94 4.27 -8.56
CA MET A 67 5.06 3.17 -8.17
C MET A 67 3.59 3.58 -8.15
N PHE A 68 3.29 4.86 -7.83
CA PHE A 68 1.94 5.43 -7.91
C PHE A 68 1.44 5.65 -9.34
N PHE A 69 2.25 5.32 -10.36
CA PHE A 69 1.87 5.39 -11.77
C PHE A 69 1.36 4.03 -12.26
N SER A 70 1.51 2.98 -11.43
CA SER A 70 1.14 1.63 -11.79
C SER A 70 -0.38 1.53 -11.99
N PRO A 71 -0.86 1.01 -13.14
CA PRO A 71 -2.28 0.76 -13.35
C PRO A 71 -2.73 -0.43 -12.49
N VAL A 72 -3.18 -0.16 -11.26
CA VAL A 72 -3.46 -1.23 -10.29
C VAL A 72 -4.73 -0.94 -9.51
N TYR A 73 -5.48 -2.01 -9.19
CA TYR A 73 -6.62 -1.88 -8.29
C TYR A 73 -6.18 -1.78 -6.83
N THR A 74 -5.33 -2.71 -6.36
CA THR A 74 -4.75 -2.69 -5.01
C THR A 74 -3.24 -2.49 -5.04
N LEU A 75 -2.77 -1.43 -4.41
CA LEU A 75 -1.35 -1.20 -4.16
C LEU A 75 -1.07 -1.33 -2.66
N SER A 76 -0.25 -2.30 -2.27
CA SER A 76 0.02 -2.58 -0.86
C SER A 76 1.51 -2.50 -0.49
N PHE A 77 1.77 -1.81 0.61
CA PHE A 77 3.07 -1.71 1.27
C PHE A 77 2.95 -1.99 2.77
N ALA A 78 1.95 -2.77 3.18
CA ALA A 78 1.68 -3.03 4.58
C ALA A 78 2.84 -3.75 5.28
N GLY A 79 3.09 -3.45 6.55
CA GLY A 79 4.09 -4.14 7.37
C GLY A 79 5.54 -3.84 6.99
N ASN A 80 5.84 -2.66 6.45
CA ASN A 80 7.22 -2.25 6.19
C ASN A 80 7.70 -1.22 7.24
N LYS A 81 8.79 -0.51 6.94
CA LYS A 81 9.46 0.47 7.81
C LYS A 81 9.29 1.90 7.30
N ILE A 82 8.16 2.19 6.66
CA ILE A 82 7.89 3.48 6.01
C ILE A 82 7.45 4.49 7.07
N GLU A 83 8.28 5.49 7.36
CA GLU A 83 7.98 6.55 8.34
C GLU A 83 7.24 7.74 7.73
N THR A 84 7.48 8.04 6.44
CA THR A 84 6.89 9.16 5.72
C THR A 84 6.56 8.73 4.28
N LEU A 85 5.59 9.39 3.64
CA LEU A 85 5.22 9.09 2.26
C LEU A 85 5.16 10.34 1.37
N PRO A 86 6.25 11.12 1.26
CA PRO A 86 6.26 12.34 0.44
C PRO A 86 6.00 12.03 -1.04
N THR A 87 6.38 10.84 -1.50
CA THR A 87 6.25 10.40 -2.90
C THR A 87 4.80 10.24 -3.36
N LEU A 88 3.84 10.07 -2.44
CA LEU A 88 2.42 10.09 -2.77
C LEU A 88 1.96 11.48 -3.28
N ALA A 89 2.63 12.56 -2.87
CA ALA A 89 2.34 13.90 -3.39
C ALA A 89 2.58 14.01 -4.91
N MET A 90 3.45 13.15 -5.45
CA MET A 90 3.85 13.14 -6.85
C MET A 90 2.97 12.22 -7.72
N MET A 91 1.85 11.73 -7.18
CA MET A 91 0.88 10.96 -7.95
C MET A 91 0.44 11.75 -9.20
N PRO A 92 0.37 11.15 -10.39
CA PRO A 92 0.06 11.88 -11.62
C PRO A 92 -1.33 12.53 -11.54
N PRO A 93 -1.54 13.65 -12.24
CA PRO A 93 -2.84 14.29 -12.27
C PRO A 93 -3.89 13.36 -12.87
N GLY A 94 -5.07 13.30 -12.25
CA GLY A 94 -6.17 12.42 -12.64
C GLY A 94 -5.96 10.92 -12.38
N MET A 95 -4.84 10.52 -11.77
CA MET A 95 -4.61 9.12 -11.38
C MET A 95 -5.57 8.73 -10.25
N ILE A 96 -6.15 7.54 -10.36
CA ILE A 96 -7.03 6.97 -9.34
C ILE A 96 -6.42 5.68 -8.83
N ILE A 97 -6.18 5.60 -7.51
CA ILE A 97 -5.81 4.37 -6.82
C ILE A 97 -7.05 3.90 -6.03
N PRO A 98 -7.69 2.79 -6.40
CA PRO A 98 -8.85 2.29 -5.66
C PRO A 98 -8.52 1.90 -4.22
N GLU A 99 -7.42 1.16 -4.00
CA GLU A 99 -7.02 0.69 -2.67
C GLU A 99 -5.52 0.89 -2.47
N LEU A 100 -5.17 1.72 -1.48
CA LEU A 100 -3.80 1.90 -0.99
C LEU A 100 -3.69 1.34 0.42
N ASN A 101 -2.84 0.33 0.62
CA ASN A 101 -2.64 -0.29 1.92
C ASN A 101 -1.25 0.04 2.51
N LEU A 102 -1.24 0.70 3.65
CA LEU A 102 -0.07 1.16 4.40
C LEU A 102 -0.09 0.66 5.86
N GLU A 103 -1.02 -0.25 6.18
CA GLU A 103 -1.21 -0.84 7.52
C GLU A 103 0.13 -1.31 8.12
N ASN A 104 0.29 -1.19 9.44
CA ASN A 104 1.48 -1.67 10.16
C ASN A 104 2.81 -1.07 9.68
N ASN A 105 2.81 0.19 9.25
CA ASN A 105 4.05 0.97 9.05
C ASN A 105 4.20 2.01 10.17
N PRO A 106 5.43 2.43 10.53
CA PRO A 106 5.66 3.54 11.47
C PRO A 106 5.33 4.92 10.86
N LEU A 107 4.34 5.00 9.97
CA LEU A 107 4.00 6.19 9.19
C LEU A 107 3.52 7.32 10.11
N ARG A 108 4.26 8.43 10.16
CA ARG A 108 3.97 9.59 11.02
C ARG A 108 3.18 10.67 10.30
N GLU A 109 3.34 10.78 8.98
CA GLU A 109 2.70 11.80 8.17
C GLU A 109 2.36 11.33 6.75
N LEU A 110 1.20 11.78 6.27
CA LEU A 110 0.83 11.81 4.86
C LEU A 110 1.26 13.17 4.26
N PRO A 111 1.50 13.25 2.95
CA PRO A 111 1.90 14.51 2.33
C PRO A 111 0.84 15.59 2.53
N ALA A 112 1.28 16.85 2.68
CA ALA A 112 0.38 17.98 2.93
C ALA A 112 -0.61 18.24 1.77
N ALA A 113 -0.21 17.90 0.54
CA ALA A 113 -1.01 18.06 -0.68
C ALA A 113 -0.69 16.95 -1.70
N LEU A 114 -1.61 16.74 -2.63
CA LEU A 114 -1.42 15.90 -3.81
C LEU A 114 -1.27 16.80 -5.05
N MET A 115 -0.59 16.32 -6.10
CA MET A 115 -0.38 17.09 -7.33
C MET A 115 -1.68 17.27 -8.13
N ALA A 116 -2.14 18.51 -8.27
CA ALA A 116 -3.32 18.84 -9.06
C ALA A 116 -3.11 18.63 -10.58
N PRO A 117 -4.20 18.49 -11.37
CA PRO A 117 -5.59 18.29 -10.95
C PRO A 117 -5.96 16.85 -10.55
N ASP A 118 -6.88 16.74 -9.58
CA ASP A 118 -7.73 15.58 -9.26
C ASP A 118 -7.09 14.18 -9.07
N PRO A 119 -5.92 14.03 -8.43
CA PRO A 119 -5.48 12.72 -7.96
C PRO A 119 -6.46 12.19 -6.92
N PHE A 120 -6.85 10.92 -6.98
CA PHE A 120 -7.86 10.36 -6.06
C PHE A 120 -7.44 9.00 -5.51
N VAL A 121 -7.35 8.86 -4.18
CA VAL A 121 -7.12 7.56 -3.52
C VAL A 121 -8.41 7.17 -2.83
N MET A 122 -9.14 6.22 -3.41
CA MET A 122 -10.51 5.94 -2.99
C MET A 122 -10.57 5.40 -1.55
N SER A 123 -9.73 4.41 -1.24
CA SER A 123 -9.62 3.82 0.09
C SER A 123 -8.16 3.76 0.52
N ILE A 124 -7.86 4.27 1.71
CA ILE A 124 -6.56 4.20 2.36
C ILE A 124 -6.69 3.34 3.60
N ASN A 125 -5.88 2.28 3.71
CA ASN A 125 -5.70 1.57 4.96
C ASN A 125 -4.41 2.04 5.63
N ALA A 126 -4.52 2.76 6.74
CA ALA A 126 -3.40 3.26 7.54
C ALA A 126 -3.54 2.83 9.01
N GLN A 127 -4.19 1.69 9.25
CA GLN A 127 -4.32 1.13 10.60
C GLN A 127 -2.94 0.81 11.20
N ASN A 128 -2.84 0.91 12.52
CA ASN A 128 -1.63 0.59 13.29
C ASN A 128 -0.41 1.38 12.77
N THR A 129 -0.61 2.66 12.48
CA THR A 129 0.43 3.61 12.09
C THR A 129 0.63 4.67 13.16
N SER A 130 1.61 5.56 12.97
CA SER A 130 1.90 6.67 13.89
C SER A 130 1.26 8.00 13.46
N LEU A 131 0.23 7.98 12.61
CA LEU A 131 -0.44 9.18 12.12
C LEU A 131 -1.13 9.93 13.27
N SER A 132 -0.76 11.19 13.49
CA SER A 132 -1.38 12.06 14.49
C SER A 132 -2.30 13.13 13.90
N ALA A 133 -2.29 13.31 12.59
CA ALA A 133 -3.08 14.32 11.89
C ALA A 133 -3.42 13.85 10.47
N MET A 134 -4.50 14.40 9.91
CA MET A 134 -4.93 14.14 8.54
C MET A 134 -4.78 15.41 7.69
N PRO A 135 -4.14 15.33 6.51
CA PRO A 135 -4.01 16.47 5.62
C PRO A 135 -5.37 16.87 5.00
N ALA A 136 -5.49 18.13 4.59
CA ALA A 136 -6.76 18.69 4.12
C ALA A 136 -7.35 17.94 2.92
N TRP A 137 -6.49 17.38 2.04
CA TRP A 137 -6.94 16.65 0.85
C TRP A 137 -7.72 15.38 1.17
N ILE A 138 -7.63 14.81 2.38
CA ILE A 138 -8.45 13.65 2.77
C ILE A 138 -9.94 13.98 2.58
N LYS A 139 -10.32 15.24 2.85
CA LYS A 139 -11.67 15.81 2.67
C LYS A 139 -12.20 15.72 1.24
N THR A 140 -11.32 15.75 0.24
CA THR A 140 -11.70 15.97 -1.15
C THR A 140 -11.24 14.85 -2.08
N ASN A 141 -10.13 14.20 -1.77
CA ASN A 141 -9.41 13.29 -2.67
C ASN A 141 -9.41 11.83 -2.18
N THR A 142 -10.28 11.51 -1.20
CA THR A 142 -10.48 10.16 -0.67
C THR A 142 -11.95 9.90 -0.31
N LYS A 143 -12.38 8.64 -0.34
CA LYS A 143 -13.68 8.21 0.20
C LYS A 143 -13.58 7.74 1.64
N VAL A 144 -12.56 6.96 1.95
CA VAL A 144 -12.36 6.40 3.30
C VAL A 144 -10.88 6.24 3.65
N VAL A 145 -10.56 6.51 4.92
CA VAL A 145 -9.28 6.20 5.57
C VAL A 145 -9.58 5.32 6.77
N TRP A 146 -9.06 4.10 6.78
CA TRP A 146 -9.08 3.24 7.96
C TRP A 146 -7.86 3.57 8.81
N ALA A 147 -8.08 4.13 9.99
CA ALA A 147 -7.03 4.67 10.86
C ALA A 147 -7.10 4.12 12.29
N TYR A 148 -7.71 2.94 12.47
CA TYR A 148 -7.71 2.23 13.75
C TYR A 148 -6.29 2.13 14.32
N ASP A 149 -6.18 2.29 15.65
CA ASP A 149 -4.93 2.24 16.40
C ASP A 149 -3.85 3.21 15.87
N THR A 150 -4.28 4.44 15.58
CA THR A 150 -3.38 5.57 15.29
C THR A 150 -3.52 6.64 16.38
N PRO A 151 -2.48 7.45 16.64
CA PRO A 151 -2.59 8.60 17.53
C PRO A 151 -3.72 9.58 17.16
N PHE A 152 -4.04 9.73 15.87
CA PHE A 152 -5.18 10.52 15.41
C PHE A 152 -6.51 10.05 16.02
N CYS A 153 -6.69 8.73 16.11
CA CYS A 153 -7.89 8.10 16.66
C CYS A 153 -7.89 7.99 18.20
N ALA A 154 -6.83 8.45 18.88
CA ALA A 154 -6.78 8.47 20.35
C ALA A 154 -7.68 9.56 20.96
N THR A 155 -8.10 10.54 20.16
CA THR A 155 -9.01 11.61 20.57
C THR A 155 -10.21 11.72 19.64
N PRO A 156 -11.38 12.20 20.10
CA PRO A 156 -12.54 12.39 19.24
C PRO A 156 -12.24 13.31 18.06
N VAL A 157 -12.63 12.89 16.85
CA VAL A 157 -12.48 13.70 15.64
C VAL A 157 -13.46 14.86 15.68
N THR A 158 -12.96 16.09 15.81
CA THR A 158 -13.79 17.31 15.93
C THR A 158 -14.25 17.86 14.59
N ASP A 159 -13.53 17.54 13.50
CA ASP A 159 -13.88 17.98 12.15
C ASP A 159 -14.93 17.04 11.55
N PRO A 160 -16.15 17.53 11.23
CA PRO A 160 -17.23 16.67 10.78
C PRO A 160 -16.93 16.03 9.42
N THR A 161 -16.24 16.71 8.50
CA THR A 161 -15.90 16.14 7.20
C THR A 161 -14.91 15.00 7.35
N LEU A 162 -13.89 15.18 8.21
CA LEU A 162 -12.95 14.10 8.52
C LEU A 162 -13.64 12.94 9.26
N ALA A 163 -14.60 13.21 10.16
CA ALA A 163 -15.32 12.16 10.86
C ALA A 163 -16.11 11.21 9.92
N TYR A 164 -16.55 11.69 8.75
CA TYR A 164 -17.19 10.85 7.73
C TYR A 164 -16.22 10.02 6.90
N GLN A 165 -14.97 10.45 6.78
CA GLN A 165 -13.98 9.80 5.92
C GLN A 165 -13.01 8.93 6.71
N VAL A 166 -12.70 9.30 7.95
CA VAL A 166 -11.69 8.61 8.76
C VAL A 166 -12.38 7.69 9.76
N MET A 167 -12.26 6.39 9.51
CA MET A 167 -12.81 5.34 10.35
C MET A 167 -11.79 4.95 11.41
N CYS A 168 -12.09 5.26 12.67
CA CYS A 168 -11.29 4.87 13.84
C CYS A 168 -11.64 3.47 14.39
N SER A 169 -12.34 2.66 13.61
CA SER A 169 -12.63 1.25 13.89
C SER A 169 -11.83 0.35 12.97
N GLU A 170 -11.60 -0.90 13.37
CA GLU A 170 -10.95 -1.88 12.51
C GLU A 170 -11.65 -2.00 11.15
N ARG A 171 -10.85 -2.07 10.07
CA ARG A 171 -11.39 -2.36 8.73
C ARG A 171 -11.99 -3.78 8.74
N PRO A 172 -13.25 -3.96 8.32
CA PRO A 172 -13.88 -5.27 8.26
C PRO A 172 -13.08 -6.28 7.43
N MET A 173 -12.90 -7.51 7.94
CA MET A 173 -12.15 -8.55 7.24
C MET A 173 -12.73 -8.92 5.87
N ASN A 174 -14.04 -8.83 5.68
CA ASN A 174 -14.68 -9.06 4.38
C ASN A 174 -14.36 -7.97 3.34
N GLN A 175 -13.80 -6.84 3.77
CA GLN A 175 -13.26 -5.77 2.92
C GLN A 175 -11.73 -5.79 2.84
N LYS A 176 -11.06 -6.68 3.60
CA LYS A 176 -9.63 -6.94 3.46
C LYS A 176 -9.49 -7.92 2.31
N ALA A 177 -8.87 -7.50 1.22
CA ALA A 177 -8.55 -8.43 0.16
C ALA A 177 -7.61 -9.50 0.76
N CYS A 178 -8.12 -10.72 0.91
CA CYS A 178 -7.36 -11.81 1.51
C CYS A 178 -6.47 -12.42 0.43
N PHE A 179 -5.18 -12.16 0.54
CA PHE A 179 -4.23 -12.43 -0.52
C PHE A 179 -3.63 -13.84 -0.42
N PRO A 180 -3.12 -14.40 -1.53
CA PRO A 180 -2.46 -15.69 -1.56
C PRO A 180 -1.47 -15.91 -0.41
N MET A 181 -0.71 -14.91 0.05
CA MET A 181 0.21 -15.10 1.19
C MET A 181 -0.47 -15.42 2.52
N CYS A 182 -1.59 -14.77 2.86
CA CYS A 182 -2.35 -15.10 4.07
C CYS A 182 -2.84 -16.55 4.02
N LEU A 183 -3.34 -16.95 2.84
CA LEU A 183 -3.79 -18.31 2.59
C LEU A 183 -2.63 -19.31 2.57
N LEU A 184 -1.50 -18.99 1.95
CA LEU A 184 -0.33 -19.86 1.87
C LEU A 184 0.35 -20.05 3.22
N ARG A 185 0.45 -19.01 4.06
CA ARG A 185 0.90 -19.17 5.46
C ARG A 185 0.01 -20.17 6.21
N THR A 186 -1.30 -20.10 5.99
CA THR A 186 -2.28 -21.01 6.61
C THR A 186 -2.18 -22.44 6.05
N LEU A 187 -2.04 -22.57 4.72
CA LEU A 187 -2.07 -23.85 4.02
C LEU A 187 -0.75 -24.62 4.10
N TYR A 188 0.38 -23.92 4.00
CA TYR A 188 1.69 -24.54 3.91
C TYR A 188 2.45 -24.60 5.24
N ARG A 189 1.88 -24.08 6.34
CA ARG A 189 2.53 -23.98 7.66
C ARG A 189 4.01 -23.63 7.51
N ILE A 190 4.31 -22.55 6.78
CA ILE A 190 5.68 -22.07 6.72
C ILE A 190 5.97 -21.47 8.09
N GLU A 191 6.34 -22.33 9.04
CA GLU A 191 6.69 -21.97 10.40
C GLU A 191 7.82 -20.95 10.35
N ASN A 192 7.79 -19.99 11.26
CA ASN A 192 8.88 -19.05 11.45
C ASN A 192 10.06 -19.84 12.04
N THR A 193 10.88 -20.42 11.17
CA THR A 193 12.18 -20.92 11.59
C THR A 193 13.14 -19.73 11.67
N ALA A 194 13.30 -19.29 12.93
CA ALA A 194 14.30 -18.38 13.51
C ALA A 194 14.25 -16.91 13.10
#